data_AF-A0A9E0LK78-F1
#
_entry.id   AF-A0A9E0LK78-F1
#
_cell.length_a   1.000
_cell.length_b   1.000
_cell.length_c   1.000
_cell.angle_alpha   90.00
_cell.angle_beta   90.00
_cell.angle_gamma   90.00
#
_symmetry.space_group_name_H-M   'P 1'
#
loop_
_entity.id
_entity.type
_entity.pdbx_description
1 polymer ?
#
loop_
_entity_poly.entity_id
_entity_poly.type
_entity_poly.pdbx_seq_one_letter_code
_entity_poly.pdbx_strand_id
1 'polypeptide(L)'
;MKAYDFAAGAVANAGDITLMSQFWKYQKKPGEGLNHRGRLQAGVVTVLVAYSLLGTLYAAEGAGDLITDYKAKRKHFDAKSMREKVVALRDEIDKLISQRSTATGQIANLDSADKQYLTAEENVLKDFRDLGLLEFSKLYVDSRKRHSARDITTIGTLAVCATGIFPGAFGVLNGIKHTNPKQIGGGGIGFLISGATLTGAPVLIHGGAAITAKVAGDRLSKQLGEIQCKTTEKLAEDTKLLTQILNTRAQENNGQPRTETYQVMGKLLEDRSEFLKKEKKDQKREMIESFISYAARGGPQIAFGTCVTRAGYRYNRNPYKLFKGVAQGATANEASWAIWMLDTVQKQTRNEIKNYKETHATVQPAFSKTNENIVKLESSISR
;
A
#
# COMPACT_ATOMS: atom_id res chain seq x y z
N MET A 1 -5.08 14.56 1.46
CA MET A 1 -6.12 14.40 0.43
C MET A 1 -5.44 14.36 -0.94
N LYS A 2 -5.70 13.37 -1.78
CA LYS A 2 -5.35 13.47 -3.22
C LYS A 2 -6.42 14.34 -3.88
N ALA A 3 -6.38 15.66 -3.63
CA ALA A 3 -7.40 16.61 -4.09
C ALA A 3 -7.65 16.52 -5.60
N TYR A 4 -6.62 16.09 -6.33
CA TYR A 4 -6.68 15.86 -7.75
C TYR A 4 -7.47 14.63 -8.19
N ASP A 5 -7.59 13.58 -7.37
CA ASP A 5 -8.44 12.42 -7.70
C ASP A 5 -9.91 12.85 -7.75
N PHE A 6 -10.32 13.69 -6.79
CA PHE A 6 -11.65 14.29 -6.77
C PHE A 6 -11.84 15.27 -7.92
N ALA A 7 -10.89 16.19 -8.12
CA ALA A 7 -10.97 17.18 -9.19
C ALA A 7 -11.02 16.54 -10.59
N ALA A 8 -10.17 15.55 -10.85
CA ALA A 8 -10.19 14.80 -12.12
C ALA A 8 -11.51 14.05 -12.29
N GLY A 9 -12.02 13.41 -11.23
CA GLY A 9 -13.34 12.76 -11.26
C GLY A 9 -14.48 13.72 -11.57
N ALA A 10 -14.49 14.91 -10.95
CA ALA A 10 -15.50 15.94 -11.19
C ALA A 10 -15.45 16.49 -12.62
N VAL A 11 -14.24 16.75 -13.13
CA VAL A 11 -14.04 17.19 -14.52
C VAL A 11 -14.51 16.11 -15.50
N ALA A 12 -14.12 14.85 -15.29
CA ALA A 12 -14.54 13.75 -16.15
C ALA A 12 -16.06 13.59 -16.16
N ASN A 13 -16.69 13.68 -14.98
CA ASN A 13 -18.14 13.58 -14.84
C ASN A 13 -18.86 14.72 -15.59
N ALA A 14 -18.37 15.96 -15.48
CA ALA A 14 -18.89 17.08 -16.28
C ALA A 14 -18.75 16.84 -17.80
N GLY A 15 -17.66 16.20 -18.21
CA GLY A 15 -17.44 15.76 -19.59
C GLY A 15 -18.48 14.73 -20.05
N ASP A 16 -18.71 13.69 -19.25
CA ASP A 16 -19.68 12.64 -19.54
C ASP A 16 -21.13 13.15 -19.55
N ILE A 17 -21.51 14.05 -18.63
CA ILE A 17 -22.81 14.73 -18.63
C ILE A 17 -22.97 15.56 -19.92
N THR A 18 -21.91 16.22 -20.37
CA THR A 18 -21.93 16.99 -21.62
C THR A 18 -22.09 16.04 -22.82
N LEU A 19 -21.38 14.92 -22.86
CA LEU A 19 -21.54 13.91 -23.92
C LEU A 19 -22.96 13.35 -23.92
N MET A 20 -23.44 12.88 -22.77
CA MET A 20 -24.79 12.36 -22.60
C MET A 20 -25.84 13.37 -23.08
N SER A 21 -25.80 14.61 -22.58
CA SER A 21 -26.80 15.63 -22.88
C SER A 21 -26.82 16.00 -24.37
N GLN A 22 -25.65 16.23 -24.98
CA GLN A 22 -25.60 16.63 -26.39
C GLN A 22 -25.93 15.46 -27.32
N PHE A 23 -25.43 14.26 -27.07
CA PHE A 23 -25.69 13.11 -27.94
C PHE A 23 -27.14 12.61 -27.83
N TRP A 24 -27.78 12.69 -26.65
CA TRP A 24 -29.24 12.45 -26.54
C TRP A 24 -30.06 13.52 -27.24
N LYS A 25 -29.72 14.80 -27.05
CA LYS A 25 -30.43 15.94 -27.67
C LYS A 25 -30.49 15.82 -29.19
N TYR A 26 -29.36 15.51 -29.83
CA TYR A 26 -29.27 15.43 -31.29
C TYR A 26 -29.47 14.01 -31.84
N GLN A 27 -29.85 13.03 -31.02
CA GLN A 27 -29.97 11.64 -31.45
C GLN A 27 -30.92 11.47 -32.65
N LYS A 28 -32.11 12.10 -32.58
CA LYS A 28 -33.12 12.06 -33.66
C LYS A 28 -32.78 12.98 -34.83
N LYS A 29 -31.82 13.90 -34.65
CA LYS A 29 -31.38 14.87 -35.65
C LYS A 29 -29.85 15.00 -35.70
N PRO A 30 -29.10 13.95 -36.11
CA PRO A 30 -27.65 13.95 -36.03
C PRO A 30 -26.98 15.05 -36.86
N GLY A 31 -27.59 15.46 -37.98
CA GLY A 31 -27.11 16.56 -38.81
C GLY A 31 -27.04 17.90 -38.07
N GLU A 32 -28.07 18.24 -37.28
CA GLU A 32 -28.05 19.44 -36.42
C GLU A 32 -26.93 19.35 -35.36
N GLY A 33 -26.71 18.15 -34.80
CA GLY A 33 -25.62 17.90 -33.85
C GLY A 33 -24.23 18.10 -34.46
N LEU A 34 -24.02 17.61 -35.69
CA LEU A 34 -22.77 17.79 -36.42
C LEU A 34 -22.55 19.26 -36.83
N ASN A 35 -23.61 20.00 -37.15
CA ASN A 35 -23.54 21.46 -37.36
C ASN A 35 -23.12 22.20 -36.08
N HIS A 36 -23.46 21.64 -34.91
CA HIS A 36 -23.01 22.11 -33.60
C HIS A 36 -21.86 21.28 -33.01
N ARG A 37 -20.96 20.76 -33.85
CA ARG A 37 -19.83 19.89 -33.45
C ARG A 37 -19.03 20.40 -32.26
N GLY A 38 -18.85 21.71 -32.09
CA GLY A 38 -18.16 22.28 -30.93
C GLY A 38 -18.76 21.86 -29.58
N ARG A 39 -20.09 21.69 -29.52
CA ARG A 39 -20.78 21.20 -28.30
C ARG A 39 -20.52 19.72 -28.05
N LEU A 40 -20.47 18.90 -29.11
CA LEU A 40 -20.12 17.47 -29.01
C LEU A 40 -18.65 17.28 -28.61
N GLN A 41 -17.76 18.12 -29.17
CA GLN A 41 -16.33 18.10 -28.88
C GLN A 41 -16.02 18.55 -27.45
N ALA A 42 -16.75 19.54 -26.92
CA ALA A 42 -16.54 20.04 -25.56
C ALA A 42 -16.57 18.92 -24.51
N GLY A 43 -17.55 18.02 -24.56
CA GLY A 43 -17.61 16.88 -23.63
C GLY A 43 -16.38 15.97 -23.71
N VAL A 44 -15.93 15.65 -24.93
CA VAL A 44 -14.73 14.82 -25.14
C VAL A 44 -13.46 15.52 -24.65
N VAL A 45 -13.33 16.83 -24.92
CA VAL A 45 -12.20 17.65 -24.47
C VAL A 45 -12.14 17.68 -22.93
N THR A 46 -13.29 17.82 -22.26
CA THR A 46 -13.34 17.79 -20.79
C THR A 46 -12.89 16.44 -20.24
N VAL A 47 -13.32 15.31 -20.83
CA VAL A 47 -12.84 13.97 -20.47
C VAL A 47 -11.33 13.84 -20.70
N LEU A 48 -10.82 14.35 -21.82
CA LEU A 48 -9.38 14.38 -22.12
C LEU A 48 -8.58 15.13 -21.05
N VAL A 49 -9.08 16.31 -20.64
CA VAL A 49 -8.46 17.13 -19.58
C VAL A 49 -8.44 16.35 -18.26
N ALA A 50 -9.52 15.66 -17.89
CA ALA A 50 -9.58 14.87 -16.67
C ALA A 50 -8.51 13.77 -16.62
N TYR A 51 -8.39 12.96 -17.67
CA TYR A 51 -7.34 11.94 -17.72
C TYR A 51 -5.93 12.54 -17.76
N SER A 52 -5.76 13.72 -18.37
CA SER A 52 -4.47 14.41 -18.41
C SER A 52 -4.05 14.92 -17.03
N LEU A 53 -5.00 15.49 -16.27
CA LEU A 53 -4.79 15.89 -14.88
C LEU A 53 -4.39 14.69 -14.02
N LEU A 54 -5.15 13.60 -14.11
CA LEU A 54 -4.89 12.38 -13.36
C LEU A 54 -3.52 11.81 -13.72
N GLY A 55 -3.24 11.60 -15.01
CA GLY A 55 -1.99 11.02 -15.50
C GLY A 55 -0.77 11.84 -15.11
N THR A 56 -0.84 13.17 -15.24
CA THR A 56 0.28 14.05 -14.89
C THR A 56 0.61 14.00 -13.39
N LEU A 57 -0.41 13.96 -12.54
CA LEU A 57 -0.21 13.99 -11.09
C LEU A 57 0.25 12.64 -10.55
N TYR A 58 -0.23 11.52 -11.10
CA TYR A 58 0.35 10.20 -10.82
C TYR A 58 1.79 10.07 -11.32
N ALA A 59 2.12 10.65 -12.48
CA ALA A 59 3.50 10.70 -12.96
C ALA A 59 4.40 11.52 -12.02
N ALA A 60 3.92 12.66 -11.52
CA ALA A 60 4.63 13.49 -10.56
C ALA A 60 4.84 12.77 -9.21
N GLU A 61 3.84 12.04 -8.71
CA GLU A 61 3.98 11.21 -7.52
C GLU A 61 5.05 10.12 -7.72
N GLY A 62 5.00 9.40 -8.85
CA GLY A 62 6.00 8.38 -9.18
C GLY A 62 7.41 8.95 -9.28
N ALA A 63 7.57 10.14 -9.88
CA ALA A 63 8.86 10.84 -9.92
C ALA A 63 9.33 11.25 -8.51
N GLY A 64 8.42 11.72 -7.66
CA GLY A 64 8.70 12.05 -6.25
C GLY A 64 9.17 10.84 -5.44
N ASP A 65 8.55 9.69 -5.66
CA ASP A 65 8.95 8.42 -5.04
C ASP A 65 10.37 8.03 -5.47
N LEU A 66 10.68 8.08 -6.77
CA LEU A 66 12.02 7.79 -7.30
C LEU A 66 13.11 8.72 -6.72
N ILE A 67 12.79 10.02 -6.57
CA ILE A 67 13.70 10.99 -5.93
C ILE A 67 13.93 10.62 -4.46
N THR A 68 12.88 10.21 -3.76
CA THR A 68 12.93 9.82 -2.35
C THR A 68 13.77 8.56 -2.18
N ASP A 69 13.57 7.55 -3.03
CA ASP A 69 14.35 6.31 -3.06
C ASP A 69 15.82 6.58 -3.34
N TYR A 70 16.12 7.48 -4.28
CA TYR A 70 17.49 7.89 -4.56
C TYR A 70 18.16 8.55 -3.34
N LYS A 71 17.46 9.47 -2.66
CA LYS A 71 17.96 10.10 -1.43
C LYS A 71 18.14 9.09 -0.29
N ALA A 72 17.21 8.16 -0.13
CA ALA A 72 17.29 7.10 0.87
C ALA A 72 18.50 6.19 0.63
N LYS A 73 18.73 5.80 -0.63
CA LYS A 73 19.89 5.00 -1.04
C LYS A 73 21.22 5.71 -0.74
N ARG A 74 21.32 7.01 -0.99
CA ARG A 74 22.52 7.80 -0.63
C ARG A 74 22.80 7.84 0.88
N LYS A 75 21.79 7.61 1.70
CA LYS A 75 21.89 7.54 3.17
C LYS A 75 21.93 6.11 3.70
N HIS A 76 22.07 5.09 2.83
CA HIS A 76 22.04 3.67 3.20
C HIS A 76 20.74 3.23 3.90
N PHE A 77 19.63 3.92 3.63
CA PHE A 77 18.29 3.54 4.11
C PHE A 77 17.47 2.77 3.07
N ASP A 78 18.09 2.34 1.97
CA ASP A 78 17.43 1.46 1.01
C ASP A 78 17.32 0.02 1.55
N ALA A 79 16.41 -0.75 0.96
CA ALA A 79 16.11 -2.11 1.38
C ALA A 79 17.35 -3.02 1.41
N LYS A 80 18.28 -2.89 0.45
CA LYS A 80 19.49 -3.73 0.41
C LYS A 80 20.40 -3.37 1.58
N SER A 81 20.70 -2.09 1.76
CA SER A 81 21.57 -1.61 2.84
C SER A 81 21.03 -1.95 4.23
N MET A 82 19.72 -1.76 4.46
CA MET A 82 19.08 -2.09 5.75
C MET A 82 19.16 -3.58 6.07
N ARG A 83 18.92 -4.44 5.06
CA ARG A 83 19.04 -5.89 5.20
C ARG A 83 20.48 -6.32 5.52
N GLU A 84 21.46 -5.76 4.82
CA GLU A 84 22.88 -6.06 5.07
C GLU A 84 23.29 -5.63 6.48
N LYS A 85 22.81 -4.48 6.94
CA LYS A 85 23.02 -4.01 8.32
C LYS A 85 22.43 -4.96 9.35
N VAL A 86 21.20 -5.46 9.15
CA VAL A 86 20.58 -6.40 10.10
C VAL A 86 21.28 -7.76 10.12
N VAL A 87 21.73 -8.26 8.97
CA VAL A 87 22.54 -9.49 8.92
C VAL A 87 23.85 -9.31 9.68
N ALA A 88 24.54 -8.18 9.50
CA ALA A 88 25.76 -7.87 10.24
C ALA A 88 25.52 -7.79 11.76
N LEU A 89 24.42 -7.14 12.19
CA LEU A 89 24.05 -7.05 13.60
C LEU A 89 23.72 -8.43 14.19
N ARG A 90 23.05 -9.31 13.44
CA ARG A 90 22.85 -10.70 13.87
C ARG A 90 24.19 -11.38 14.10
N ASP A 91 25.09 -11.32 13.11
CA ASP A 91 26.39 -12.00 13.19
C ASP A 91 27.22 -11.53 14.38
N GLU A 92 27.15 -10.23 14.67
CA GLU A 92 27.77 -9.64 15.85
C GLU A 92 27.13 -10.14 17.16
N ILE A 93 25.80 -10.19 17.24
CA ILE A 93 25.09 -10.73 18.42
C ILE A 93 25.42 -12.21 18.63
N ASP A 94 25.42 -13.02 17.56
CA ASP A 94 25.74 -14.44 17.63
C ASP A 94 27.18 -14.67 18.09
N LYS A 95 28.11 -13.85 17.59
CA LYS A 95 29.51 -13.86 18.04
C LYS A 95 29.60 -13.52 19.54
N LEU A 96 28.91 -12.49 20.02
CA LEU A 96 28.91 -12.09 21.43
C LEU A 96 28.31 -13.16 22.33
N ILE A 97 27.20 -13.80 21.90
CA ILE A 97 26.58 -14.92 22.62
C ILE A 97 27.56 -16.11 22.69
N SER A 98 28.23 -16.43 21.58
CA SER A 98 29.23 -17.51 21.56
C SER A 98 30.44 -17.23 22.46
N GLN A 99 30.92 -15.98 22.48
CA GLN A 99 32.02 -15.55 23.36
C GLN A 99 31.62 -15.65 24.83
N ARG A 100 30.39 -15.22 25.17
CA ARG A 100 29.81 -15.36 26.52
C ARG A 100 29.72 -16.83 26.95
N SER A 101 29.22 -17.70 26.08
CA SER A 101 29.10 -19.13 26.34
C SER A 101 30.48 -19.77 26.59
N THR A 102 31.47 -19.41 25.77
CA THR A 102 32.86 -19.87 25.93
C THR A 102 33.48 -19.38 27.24
N ALA A 103 33.34 -18.10 27.56
CA ALA A 103 33.85 -17.52 28.80
C ALA A 103 33.21 -18.20 30.03
N THR A 104 31.91 -18.46 29.98
CA THR A 104 31.18 -19.17 31.06
C THR A 104 31.70 -20.59 31.25
N GLY A 105 32.04 -21.30 30.16
CA GLY A 105 32.61 -22.65 30.21
C GLY A 105 34.05 -22.72 30.69
N GLN A 106 34.82 -21.63 30.61
CA GLN A 106 36.23 -21.57 31.01
C GLN A 106 36.45 -21.21 32.49
N ILE A 107 35.41 -20.76 33.20
CA ILE A 107 35.54 -20.40 34.62
C ILE A 107 35.54 -21.69 35.46
N ALA A 108 36.72 -22.06 35.97
CA ALA A 108 36.95 -23.32 36.67
C ALA A 108 36.16 -23.50 37.98
N ASN A 109 35.72 -22.42 38.62
CA ASN A 109 35.03 -22.42 39.91
C ASN A 109 33.68 -21.69 39.86
N LEU A 110 32.92 -21.85 38.77
CA LEU A 110 31.60 -21.23 38.68
C LEU A 110 30.59 -22.03 39.50
N ASP A 111 29.95 -21.39 40.49
CA ASP A 111 28.91 -22.05 41.30
C ASP A 111 27.73 -22.49 40.41
N SER A 112 27.04 -23.55 40.84
CA SER A 112 25.86 -24.11 40.18
C SER A 112 24.75 -23.08 39.98
N ALA A 113 24.53 -22.19 40.96
CA ALA A 113 23.56 -21.10 40.87
C ALA A 113 23.95 -20.06 39.81
N ASP A 114 25.24 -19.71 39.74
CA ASP A 114 25.77 -18.78 38.74
C ASP A 114 25.66 -19.35 37.32
N LYS A 115 25.89 -20.66 37.17
CA LYS A 115 25.74 -21.35 35.88
C LYS A 115 24.30 -21.36 35.40
N GLN A 116 23.35 -21.61 36.31
CA GLN A 116 21.92 -21.58 36.00
C GLN A 116 21.46 -20.17 35.60
N TYR A 117 21.90 -19.14 36.33
CA TYR A 117 21.65 -17.74 36.00
C TYR A 117 22.18 -17.39 34.59
N LEU A 118 23.46 -17.65 34.32
CA LEU A 118 24.08 -17.28 33.05
C LEU A 118 23.42 -17.98 31.86
N THR A 119 22.97 -19.23 32.05
CA THR A 119 22.24 -20.01 31.04
C THR A 119 20.83 -19.44 30.80
N ALA A 120 20.09 -19.14 31.87
CA ALA A 120 18.75 -18.56 31.76
C ALA A 120 18.77 -17.19 31.07
N GLU A 121 19.76 -16.35 31.42
CA GLU A 121 19.93 -15.04 30.77
C GLU A 121 20.35 -15.19 29.30
N GLU A 122 21.21 -16.15 28.96
CA GLU A 122 21.57 -16.44 27.57
C GLU A 122 20.35 -16.83 26.72
N ASN A 123 19.42 -17.62 27.28
CA ASN A 123 18.18 -18.00 26.59
C ASN A 123 17.29 -16.78 26.32
N VAL A 124 17.12 -15.89 27.30
CA VAL A 124 16.35 -14.64 27.10
C VAL A 124 16.99 -13.75 26.04
N LEU A 125 18.32 -13.63 26.01
CA LEU A 125 19.03 -12.84 25.00
C LEU A 125 18.89 -13.45 23.58
N LYS A 126 18.95 -14.78 23.46
CA LYS A 126 18.66 -15.48 22.18
C LYS A 126 17.22 -15.24 21.73
N ASP A 127 16.27 -15.27 22.65
CA ASP A 127 14.86 -15.01 22.36
C ASP A 127 14.63 -13.57 21.88
N PHE A 128 15.29 -12.57 22.47
CA PHE A 128 15.24 -11.19 21.98
C PHE A 128 15.82 -11.04 20.59
N ARG A 129 16.98 -11.64 20.33
CA ARG A 129 17.60 -11.66 19.00
C ARG A 129 16.61 -12.23 17.98
N ASP A 130 16.05 -13.41 18.26
CA ASP A 130 15.17 -14.14 17.34
C ASP A 130 13.87 -13.39 17.07
N LEU A 131 13.22 -12.86 18.11
CA LEU A 131 12.00 -12.07 17.97
C LEU A 131 12.25 -10.74 17.26
N GLY A 132 13.38 -10.08 17.53
CA GLY A 132 13.79 -8.87 16.80
C GLY A 132 14.03 -9.13 15.31
N LEU A 133 14.65 -10.27 14.96
CA LEU A 133 14.82 -10.68 13.56
C LEU A 133 13.49 -11.01 12.88
N LEU A 134 12.56 -11.65 13.59
CA LEU A 134 11.21 -11.92 13.09
C LEU A 134 10.42 -10.63 12.87
N GLU A 135 10.54 -9.67 13.77
CA GLU A 135 9.91 -8.36 13.60
C GLU A 135 10.48 -7.64 12.37
N PHE A 136 11.81 -7.55 12.27
CA PHE A 136 12.46 -6.97 11.10
C PHE A 136 12.01 -7.66 9.81
N SER A 137 11.95 -9.00 9.81
CA SER A 137 11.52 -9.78 8.65
C SER A 137 10.10 -9.42 8.21
N LYS A 138 9.15 -9.35 9.15
CA LYS A 138 7.78 -8.94 8.87
C LYS A 138 7.73 -7.51 8.31
N LEU A 139 8.40 -6.56 8.95
CA LEU A 139 8.41 -5.16 8.53
C LEU A 139 9.09 -4.97 7.16
N TYR A 140 10.18 -5.68 6.92
CA TYR A 140 10.90 -5.66 5.65
C TYR A 140 10.02 -6.19 4.52
N VAL A 141 9.41 -7.37 4.71
CA VAL A 141 8.52 -7.99 3.74
C VAL A 141 7.30 -7.11 3.46
N ASP A 142 6.67 -6.57 4.50
CA ASP A 142 5.51 -5.68 4.36
C ASP A 142 5.88 -4.35 3.68
N SER A 143 7.06 -3.80 3.97
CA SER A 143 7.58 -2.63 3.26
C SER A 143 7.74 -2.93 1.76
N ARG A 144 8.38 -4.05 1.39
CA ARG A 144 8.52 -4.46 -0.02
C ARG A 144 7.18 -4.69 -0.70
N LYS A 145 6.23 -5.29 0.00
CA LYS A 145 4.85 -5.49 -0.46
C LYS A 145 4.16 -4.16 -0.76
N ARG A 146 4.24 -3.19 0.16
CA ARG A 146 3.63 -1.85 -0.01
C ARG A 146 4.27 -1.06 -1.15
N HIS A 147 5.60 -1.07 -1.27
CA HIS A 147 6.30 -0.41 -2.38
C HIS A 147 5.85 -1.01 -3.73
N SER A 148 5.85 -2.33 -3.86
CA SER A 148 5.42 -2.99 -5.10
C SER A 148 3.95 -2.69 -5.42
N ALA A 149 3.05 -2.70 -4.42
CA ALA A 149 1.66 -2.32 -4.61
C ALA A 149 1.52 -0.87 -5.12
N ARG A 150 2.32 0.06 -4.57
CA ARG A 150 2.35 1.47 -4.98
C ARG A 150 2.86 1.63 -6.42
N ASP A 151 3.97 0.99 -6.78
CA ASP A 151 4.53 1.04 -8.14
C ASP A 151 3.54 0.50 -9.18
N ILE A 152 2.91 -0.64 -8.90
CA ILE A 152 1.88 -1.23 -9.77
C ILE A 152 0.66 -0.31 -9.89
N THR A 153 0.25 0.33 -8.80
CA THR A 153 -0.86 1.31 -8.83
C THR A 153 -0.51 2.51 -9.71
N THR A 154 0.70 3.06 -9.57
CA THR A 154 1.17 4.20 -10.37
C THR A 154 1.22 3.85 -11.85
N ILE A 155 1.89 2.75 -12.22
CA ILE A 155 2.01 2.30 -13.62
C ILE A 155 0.63 1.96 -14.19
N GLY A 156 -0.21 1.25 -13.44
CA GLY A 156 -1.56 0.89 -13.85
C GLY A 156 -2.42 2.13 -14.12
N THR A 157 -2.35 3.14 -13.25
CA THR A 157 -3.10 4.39 -13.42
C THR A 157 -2.58 5.19 -14.62
N LEU A 158 -1.26 5.21 -14.86
CA LEU A 158 -0.70 5.82 -16.06
C LEU A 158 -1.18 5.12 -17.34
N ALA A 159 -1.26 3.78 -17.33
CA ALA A 159 -1.79 3.02 -18.47
C ALA A 159 -3.28 3.32 -18.72
N VAL A 160 -4.09 3.41 -17.65
CA VAL A 160 -5.50 3.83 -17.69
C VAL A 160 -5.63 5.21 -18.32
N CYS A 161 -4.80 6.17 -17.90
CA CYS A 161 -4.83 7.53 -18.42
C CYS A 161 -4.36 7.59 -19.88
N ALA A 162 -3.26 6.92 -20.22
CA ALA A 162 -2.73 6.91 -21.58
C ALA A 162 -3.74 6.32 -22.58
N THR A 163 -4.38 5.20 -22.22
CA THR A 163 -5.42 4.56 -23.06
C THR A 163 -6.72 5.37 -23.10
N GLY A 164 -7.08 6.03 -22.00
CA GLY A 164 -8.21 6.97 -21.95
C GLY A 164 -8.01 8.22 -22.81
N ILE A 165 -6.79 8.77 -22.86
CA ILE A 165 -6.45 9.99 -23.62
C ILE A 165 -6.27 9.68 -25.11
N PHE A 166 -5.29 8.84 -25.44
CA PHE A 166 -4.76 8.77 -26.81
C PHE A 166 -5.67 7.95 -27.74
N PRO A 167 -5.86 6.64 -27.55
CA PRO A 167 -6.83 5.92 -28.36
C PRO A 167 -8.26 6.33 -27.99
N GLY A 168 -8.55 6.68 -26.73
CA GLY A 168 -9.89 7.02 -26.24
C GLY A 168 -10.42 8.38 -26.68
N ALA A 169 -10.27 9.40 -25.83
CA ALA A 169 -10.83 10.73 -26.02
C ALA A 169 -10.36 11.38 -27.32
N PHE A 170 -9.06 11.31 -27.64
CA PHE A 170 -8.54 11.88 -28.88
C PHE A 170 -9.06 11.16 -30.14
N GLY A 171 -9.28 9.84 -30.07
CA GLY A 171 -9.93 9.06 -31.12
C GLY A 171 -11.38 9.51 -31.38
N VAL A 172 -12.17 9.67 -30.31
CA VAL A 172 -13.55 10.20 -30.41
C VAL A 172 -13.56 11.64 -30.92
N LEU A 173 -12.66 12.49 -30.42
CA LEU A 173 -12.56 13.89 -30.82
C LEU A 173 -12.27 14.03 -32.32
N ASN A 174 -11.29 13.28 -32.83
CA ASN A 174 -10.98 13.25 -34.25
C ASN A 174 -12.12 12.68 -35.08
N GLY A 175 -12.80 11.64 -34.58
CA GLY A 175 -13.97 11.08 -35.24
C GLY A 175 -15.12 12.08 -35.36
N ILE A 176 -15.38 12.90 -34.35
CA ILE A 176 -16.36 14.00 -34.43
C ILE A 176 -15.87 15.09 -35.40
N LYS A 177 -14.61 15.50 -35.30
CA LYS A 177 -14.03 16.59 -36.11
C LYS A 177 -14.07 16.29 -37.61
N HIS A 178 -13.71 15.07 -38.00
CA HIS A 178 -13.64 14.65 -39.39
C HIS A 178 -14.89 13.90 -39.85
N THR A 179 -15.94 13.85 -39.01
CA THR A 179 -17.17 13.09 -39.29
C THR A 179 -16.88 11.64 -39.69
N ASN A 180 -15.98 11.00 -38.95
CA ASN A 180 -15.53 9.63 -39.18
C ASN A 180 -15.98 8.71 -38.03
N PRO A 181 -17.12 8.02 -38.20
CA PRO A 181 -17.63 7.05 -37.23
C PRO A 181 -16.63 5.97 -36.81
N LYS A 182 -15.77 5.50 -37.71
CA LYS A 182 -14.79 4.44 -37.38
C LYS A 182 -13.74 4.92 -36.39
N GLN A 183 -13.35 6.19 -36.45
CA GLN A 183 -12.44 6.80 -35.46
C GLN A 183 -13.12 6.93 -34.08
N ILE A 184 -14.41 7.26 -34.04
CA ILE A 184 -15.20 7.19 -32.80
C ILE A 184 -15.19 5.76 -32.24
N GLY A 185 -15.33 4.75 -33.11
CA GLY A 185 -15.24 3.35 -32.74
C GLY A 185 -13.88 2.95 -32.17
N GLY A 186 -12.78 3.43 -32.77
CA GLY A 186 -11.43 3.29 -32.21
C GLY A 186 -11.28 3.96 -30.85
N GLY A 187 -11.91 5.12 -30.66
CA GLY A 187 -12.16 5.77 -29.38
C GLY A 187 -12.69 4.84 -28.30
N GLY A 188 -13.74 4.10 -28.64
CA GLY A 188 -14.34 3.13 -27.72
C GLY A 188 -13.38 2.04 -27.26
N ILE A 189 -12.45 1.60 -28.12
CA ILE A 189 -11.44 0.59 -27.76
C ILE A 189 -10.50 1.14 -26.68
N GLY A 190 -10.07 2.40 -26.78
CA GLY A 190 -9.24 3.05 -25.77
C GLY A 190 -9.90 3.07 -24.39
N PHE A 191 -11.18 3.43 -24.32
CA PHE A 191 -11.94 3.41 -23.07
C PHE A 191 -12.18 1.99 -22.53
N LEU A 192 -12.37 1.01 -23.42
CA LEU A 192 -12.52 -0.40 -23.03
C LEU A 192 -11.25 -0.92 -22.37
N ILE A 193 -10.07 -0.68 -22.98
CA ILE A 193 -8.78 -1.08 -22.39
C ILE A 193 -8.58 -0.40 -21.04
N SER A 194 -8.82 0.91 -20.97
CA SER A 194 -8.71 1.69 -19.73
C SER A 194 -9.61 1.14 -18.62
N GLY A 195 -10.87 0.83 -18.91
CA GLY A 195 -11.80 0.22 -17.96
C GLY A 195 -11.39 -1.19 -17.53
N ALA A 196 -10.90 -2.02 -18.47
CA ALA A 196 -10.40 -3.36 -18.18
C ALA A 196 -9.16 -3.33 -17.28
N THR A 197 -8.24 -2.38 -17.50
CA THR A 197 -7.08 -2.18 -16.63
C THR A 197 -7.51 -1.80 -15.21
N LEU A 198 -8.51 -0.93 -15.05
CA LEU A 198 -9.07 -0.61 -13.72
C LEU A 198 -9.70 -1.82 -13.05
N THR A 199 -10.53 -2.60 -13.75
CA THR A 199 -11.16 -3.80 -13.18
C THR A 199 -10.12 -4.85 -12.77
N GLY A 200 -9.05 -5.00 -13.54
CA GLY A 200 -7.95 -5.92 -13.24
C GLY A 200 -6.95 -5.41 -12.19
N ALA A 201 -6.95 -4.10 -11.88
CA ALA A 201 -5.95 -3.47 -11.03
C ALA A 201 -5.82 -4.12 -9.64
N PRO A 202 -6.89 -4.48 -8.90
CA PRO A 202 -6.76 -5.12 -7.60
C PRO A 202 -6.01 -6.45 -7.65
N VAL A 203 -6.24 -7.26 -8.68
CA VAL A 203 -5.54 -8.55 -8.87
C VAL A 203 -4.05 -8.29 -9.12
N LEU A 204 -3.73 -7.32 -9.97
CA LEU A 204 -2.35 -6.97 -10.28
C LEU A 204 -1.62 -6.39 -9.07
N ILE A 205 -2.25 -5.45 -8.35
CA ILE A 205 -1.69 -4.78 -7.17
C ILE A 205 -1.45 -5.80 -6.07
N HIS A 206 -2.48 -6.55 -5.66
CA HIS A 206 -2.36 -7.47 -4.54
C HIS A 206 -1.61 -8.75 -4.89
N GLY A 207 -1.79 -9.29 -6.11
CA GLY A 207 -1.06 -10.45 -6.59
C GLY A 207 0.43 -10.16 -6.78
N GLY A 208 0.77 -9.05 -7.44
CA GLY A 208 2.16 -8.60 -7.59
C GLY A 208 2.82 -8.32 -6.26
N ALA A 209 2.12 -7.66 -5.33
CA ALA A 209 2.62 -7.43 -3.99
C ALA A 209 2.84 -8.73 -3.19
N ALA A 210 1.96 -9.74 -3.35
CA ALA A 210 2.12 -11.04 -2.70
C ALA A 210 3.33 -11.82 -3.25
N ILE A 211 3.58 -11.77 -4.56
CA ILE A 211 4.77 -12.37 -5.18
C ILE A 211 6.03 -11.69 -4.65
N THR A 212 6.05 -10.36 -4.64
CA THR A 212 7.18 -9.58 -4.10
C THR A 212 7.43 -9.92 -2.63
N ALA A 213 6.36 -10.05 -1.83
CA ALA A 213 6.47 -10.44 -0.42
C ALA A 213 7.10 -11.83 -0.26
N LYS A 214 6.66 -12.81 -1.07
CA LYS A 214 7.22 -14.16 -1.05
C LYS A 214 8.70 -14.16 -1.42
N VAL A 215 9.08 -13.51 -2.52
CA VAL A 215 10.48 -13.43 -2.97
C VAL A 215 11.35 -12.72 -1.94
N ALA A 216 10.86 -11.62 -1.36
CA ALA A 216 11.57 -10.89 -0.30
C ALA A 216 11.75 -11.75 0.96
N GLY A 217 10.70 -12.47 1.36
CA GLY A 217 10.72 -13.39 2.51
C GLY A 217 11.68 -14.55 2.31
N ASP A 218 11.62 -15.23 1.16
CA ASP A 218 12.50 -16.36 0.82
C ASP A 218 13.96 -15.94 0.74
N ARG A 219 14.24 -14.73 0.24
CA ARG A 219 15.59 -14.19 0.19
C ARG A 219 16.10 -13.85 1.59
N LEU A 220 15.26 -13.27 2.42
CA LEU A 220 15.64 -12.85 3.77
C LEU A 220 15.81 -14.06 4.69
N SER A 221 14.92 -15.05 4.64
CA SER A 221 15.01 -16.26 5.48
C SER A 221 16.32 -17.03 5.24
N LYS A 222 16.75 -17.16 3.97
CA LYS A 222 18.05 -17.75 3.61
C LYS A 222 19.24 -17.01 4.23
N GLN A 223 19.12 -15.70 4.42
CA GLN A 223 20.20 -14.89 4.98
C GLN A 223 20.17 -14.86 6.50
N LEU A 224 18.98 -14.87 7.11
CA LEU A 224 18.82 -14.81 8.57
C LEU A 224 19.10 -16.14 9.27
N GLY A 225 19.04 -17.27 8.56
CA GLY A 225 19.32 -18.58 9.14
C GLY A 225 18.17 -19.12 9.99
N GLU A 226 18.47 -20.08 10.86
CA GLU A 226 17.46 -20.71 11.71
C GLU A 226 17.10 -19.82 12.91
N ILE A 227 15.80 -19.59 13.09
CA ILE A 227 15.24 -18.81 14.20
C ILE A 227 14.59 -19.81 15.17
N GLN A 228 15.07 -19.83 16.42
CA GLN A 228 14.67 -20.81 17.43
C GLN A 228 13.42 -20.32 18.19
N CYS A 229 13.39 -19.06 18.65
CA CYS A 229 12.22 -18.47 19.29
C CYS A 229 11.29 -17.80 18.28
N LYS A 230 10.03 -18.23 18.26
CA LYS A 230 9.02 -17.75 17.28
C LYS A 230 7.85 -17.00 17.92
N THR A 231 7.76 -17.03 19.25
CA THR A 231 6.58 -16.66 20.02
C THR A 231 6.96 -15.79 21.19
N THR A 232 6.16 -14.75 21.45
CA THR A 232 6.32 -13.88 22.62
C THR A 232 6.00 -14.63 23.92
N GLU A 233 5.20 -15.69 23.82
CA GLU A 233 4.87 -16.59 24.93
C GLU A 233 6.12 -17.32 25.46
N LYS A 234 6.99 -17.81 24.57
CA LYS A 234 8.24 -18.48 24.96
C LYS A 234 9.20 -17.49 25.66
N LEU A 235 9.33 -16.29 25.11
CA LEU A 235 10.11 -15.23 25.74
C LEU A 235 9.56 -14.89 27.14
N ALA A 236 8.24 -14.86 27.33
CA ALA A 236 7.63 -14.60 28.62
C ALA A 236 7.94 -15.71 29.65
N GLU A 237 7.95 -16.97 29.22
CA GLU A 237 8.36 -18.12 30.04
C GLU A 237 9.83 -18.01 30.47
N ASP A 238 10.74 -17.80 29.51
CA ASP A 238 12.18 -17.67 29.77
C ASP A 238 12.50 -16.44 30.64
N THR A 239 11.79 -15.33 30.43
CA THR A 239 11.92 -14.10 31.25
C THR A 239 11.41 -14.32 32.68
N LYS A 240 10.33 -15.10 32.85
CA LYS A 240 9.80 -15.44 34.18
C LYS A 240 10.77 -16.31 34.94
N LEU A 241 11.37 -17.31 34.29
CA LEU A 241 12.41 -18.16 34.88
C LEU A 241 13.63 -17.32 35.31
N LEU A 242 14.12 -16.44 34.44
CA LEU A 242 15.23 -15.54 34.77
C LEU A 242 14.90 -14.62 35.95
N THR A 243 13.68 -14.08 35.99
CA THR A 243 13.20 -13.23 37.09
C THR A 243 13.17 -13.98 38.42
N GLN A 244 12.73 -15.24 38.42
CA GLN A 244 12.74 -16.08 39.62
C GLN A 244 14.17 -16.29 40.14
N ILE A 245 15.11 -16.65 39.26
CA ILE A 245 16.52 -16.85 39.62
C ILE A 245 17.14 -15.56 40.18
N LEU A 246 16.89 -14.42 39.53
CA LEU A 246 17.39 -13.12 39.97
C LEU A 246 16.82 -12.71 41.33
N ASN A 247 15.54 -12.98 41.59
CA ASN A 247 14.91 -12.68 42.87
C ASN A 247 15.49 -13.52 44.02
N THR A 248 15.70 -14.82 43.79
CA THR A 248 16.34 -15.71 44.77
C THR A 248 17.76 -15.23 45.10
N ARG A 249 18.54 -14.89 44.09
CA ARG A 249 19.92 -14.41 44.26
C ARG A 249 19.99 -13.02 44.92
N ALA A 250 19.01 -12.16 44.66
CA ALA A 250 18.90 -10.85 45.30
C ALA A 250 18.58 -10.95 46.80
N GLN A 251 17.73 -11.91 47.18
CA GLN A 251 17.43 -12.23 48.58
C GLN A 251 18.67 -12.73 49.33
N GLU A 252 19.49 -13.56 48.68
CA GLU A 252 20.73 -14.10 49.28
C GLU A 252 21.83 -13.04 49.43
N ASN A 253 21.90 -12.08 48.51
CA ASN A 253 23.00 -11.09 48.45
C ASN A 253 22.63 -9.67 48.92
N ASN A 254 21.43 -9.46 49.49
CA ASN A 254 20.89 -8.13 49.83
C ASN A 254 21.00 -7.11 48.66
N GLY A 255 20.80 -7.59 47.43
CA GLY A 255 20.88 -6.80 46.21
C GLY A 255 19.51 -6.43 45.64
N GLN A 256 19.47 -5.55 44.64
CA GLN A 256 18.26 -5.36 43.82
C GLN A 256 18.34 -6.19 42.53
N PRO A 257 17.28 -6.97 42.20
CA PRO A 257 17.25 -7.77 40.98
C PRO A 257 17.10 -6.86 39.75
N ARG A 258 18.00 -7.00 38.78
CA ARG A 258 17.97 -6.25 37.50
C ARG A 258 17.05 -6.93 36.48
N THR A 259 15.75 -6.98 36.77
CA THR A 259 14.74 -7.66 35.93
C THR A 259 13.98 -6.70 35.01
N GLU A 260 14.01 -5.40 35.32
CA GLU A 260 13.19 -4.39 34.65
C GLU A 260 13.49 -4.31 33.14
N THR A 261 14.76 -4.29 32.73
CA THR A 261 15.14 -4.20 31.30
C THR A 261 14.56 -5.35 30.48
N TYR A 262 14.61 -6.57 31.01
CA TYR A 262 14.08 -7.77 30.35
C TYR A 262 12.56 -7.72 30.21
N GLN A 263 11.87 -7.29 31.26
CA GLN A 263 10.41 -7.17 31.29
C GLN A 263 9.91 -6.08 30.35
N VAL A 264 10.58 -4.92 30.33
CA VAL A 264 10.20 -3.81 29.43
C VAL A 264 10.41 -4.21 27.97
N MET A 265 11.54 -4.84 27.63
CA MET A 265 11.80 -5.29 26.27
C MET A 265 10.82 -6.38 25.81
N GLY A 266 10.48 -7.33 26.69
CA GLY A 266 9.48 -8.36 26.40
C GLY A 266 8.09 -7.77 26.15
N LYS A 267 7.68 -6.80 26.96
CA LYS A 267 6.42 -6.08 26.77
C LYS A 267 6.37 -5.34 25.43
N LEU A 268 7.45 -4.68 25.02
CA LEU A 268 7.49 -3.99 23.72
C LEU A 268 7.31 -4.95 22.54
N LEU A 269 7.91 -6.13 22.61
CA LEU A 269 7.75 -7.17 21.58
C LEU A 269 6.32 -7.75 21.55
N GLU A 270 5.68 -7.89 22.71
CA GLU A 270 4.28 -8.30 22.83
C GLU A 270 3.32 -7.25 22.24
N ASP A 271 3.42 -6.00 22.69
CA ASP A 271 2.63 -4.87 22.17
C ASP A 271 2.75 -4.77 20.64
N ARG A 272 3.95 -5.04 20.12
CA ARG A 272 4.22 -5.05 18.68
C ARG A 272 3.57 -6.21 17.95
N SER A 273 3.61 -7.41 18.53
CA SER A 273 2.93 -8.58 17.99
C SER A 273 1.43 -8.34 17.86
N GLU A 274 0.80 -7.73 18.87
CA GLU A 274 -0.61 -7.34 18.83
C GLU A 274 -0.91 -6.29 17.77
N PHE A 275 -0.08 -5.25 17.68
CA PHE A 275 -0.20 -4.22 16.66
C PHE A 275 -0.19 -4.82 15.25
N LEU A 276 0.75 -5.71 14.95
CA LEU A 276 0.86 -6.37 13.63
C LEU A 276 -0.35 -7.28 13.34
N LYS A 277 -0.90 -7.96 14.35
CA LYS A 277 -2.13 -8.75 14.21
C LYS A 277 -3.32 -7.86 13.81
N LYS A 278 -3.43 -6.68 14.42
CA LYS A 278 -4.50 -5.71 14.12
C LYS A 278 -4.34 -5.12 12.72
N GLU A 279 -3.13 -4.73 12.36
CA GLU A 279 -2.79 -4.20 11.03
C GLU A 279 -3.12 -5.20 9.91
N LYS A 280 -2.86 -6.50 10.11
CA LYS A 280 -3.19 -7.54 9.13
C LYS A 280 -4.70 -7.62 8.84
N LYS A 281 -5.56 -7.40 9.84
CA LYS A 281 -7.02 -7.36 9.66
C LYS A 281 -7.44 -6.16 8.81
N ASP A 282 -6.87 -4.99 9.11
CA ASP A 282 -7.14 -3.76 8.35
C ASP A 282 -6.68 -3.89 6.88
N GLN A 283 -5.49 -4.46 6.64
CA GLN A 283 -5.00 -4.73 5.28
C GLN A 283 -5.94 -5.64 4.47
N LYS A 284 -6.51 -6.68 5.12
CA LYS A 284 -7.47 -7.58 4.45
C LYS A 284 -8.77 -6.86 4.09
N ARG A 285 -9.27 -5.99 4.97
CA ARG A 285 -10.46 -5.17 4.68
C ARG A 285 -10.18 -4.23 3.51
N GLU A 286 -9.08 -3.49 3.55
CA GLU A 286 -8.69 -2.54 2.49
C GLU A 286 -8.56 -3.23 1.13
N MET A 287 -8.01 -4.46 1.10
CA MET A 287 -7.95 -5.28 -0.10
C MET A 287 -9.36 -5.54 -0.67
N ILE A 288 -10.30 -6.04 0.15
CA ILE A 288 -11.67 -6.34 -0.28
C ILE A 288 -12.39 -5.08 -0.78
N GLU A 289 -12.28 -3.98 -0.03
CA GLU A 289 -12.84 -2.69 -0.42
C GLU A 289 -12.27 -2.20 -1.76
N SER A 290 -10.97 -2.36 -1.98
CA SER A 290 -10.33 -2.03 -3.24
C SER A 290 -10.88 -2.89 -4.39
N PHE A 291 -11.04 -4.20 -4.21
CA PHE A 291 -11.66 -5.06 -5.23
C PHE A 291 -13.03 -4.57 -5.67
N ILE A 292 -13.91 -4.26 -4.71
CA ILE A 292 -15.27 -3.77 -4.99
C ILE A 292 -15.21 -2.40 -5.68
N SER A 293 -14.41 -1.48 -5.14
CA SER A 293 -14.31 -0.10 -5.63
C SER A 293 -13.77 -0.03 -7.06
N TYR A 294 -12.73 -0.78 -7.40
CA TYR A 294 -12.16 -0.83 -8.75
C TYR A 294 -13.07 -1.54 -9.75
N ALA A 295 -13.77 -2.61 -9.35
CA ALA A 295 -14.76 -3.25 -10.21
C ALA A 295 -15.93 -2.30 -10.54
N ALA A 296 -16.42 -1.57 -9.53
CA ALA A 296 -17.50 -0.62 -9.67
C ALA A 296 -17.14 0.61 -10.51
N ARG A 297 -15.84 0.95 -10.63
CA ARG A 297 -15.34 1.98 -11.56
C ARG A 297 -15.06 1.43 -12.96
N GLY A 298 -14.36 0.30 -13.06
CA GLY A 298 -13.94 -0.24 -14.35
C GLY A 298 -15.09 -0.80 -15.18
N GLY A 299 -16.08 -1.43 -14.54
CA GLY A 299 -17.25 -2.01 -15.21
C GLY A 299 -18.04 -1.01 -16.08
N PRO A 300 -18.49 0.12 -15.53
CA PRO A 300 -19.19 1.13 -16.32
C PRO A 300 -18.32 1.75 -17.43
N GLN A 301 -17.00 1.84 -17.23
CA GLN A 301 -16.07 2.33 -18.24
C GLN A 301 -15.86 1.32 -19.40
N ILE A 302 -15.86 0.01 -19.09
CA ILE A 302 -15.92 -1.05 -20.11
C ILE A 302 -17.23 -0.95 -20.91
N ALA A 303 -18.35 -0.69 -20.23
CA ALA A 303 -19.64 -0.51 -20.89
C ALA A 303 -19.63 0.71 -21.82
N PHE A 304 -19.05 1.83 -21.38
CA PHE A 304 -18.83 3.01 -22.21
C PHE A 304 -18.03 2.70 -23.46
N GLY A 305 -16.85 2.10 -23.29
CA GLY A 305 -16.00 1.70 -24.41
C GLY A 305 -16.70 0.76 -25.39
N THR A 306 -17.47 -0.20 -24.88
CA THR A 306 -18.24 -1.15 -25.70
C THR A 306 -19.33 -0.45 -26.53
N CYS A 307 -20.11 0.43 -25.90
CA CYS A 307 -21.16 1.20 -26.56
C CYS A 307 -20.60 2.12 -27.66
N VAL A 308 -19.49 2.82 -27.38
CA VAL A 308 -18.82 3.71 -28.34
C VAL A 308 -18.18 2.91 -29.48
N THR A 309 -17.53 1.78 -29.18
CA THR A 309 -16.95 0.87 -30.19
C THR A 309 -18.02 0.36 -31.15
N ARG A 310 -19.14 -0.12 -30.59
CA ARG A 310 -20.28 -0.61 -31.38
C ARG A 310 -20.91 0.51 -32.20
N ALA A 311 -21.06 1.71 -31.62
CA ALA A 311 -21.58 2.88 -32.31
C ALA A 311 -20.74 3.21 -33.55
N GLY A 312 -19.41 3.26 -33.40
CA GLY A 312 -18.50 3.66 -34.46
C GLY A 312 -18.28 2.61 -35.56
N TYR A 313 -18.22 1.32 -35.21
CA TYR A 313 -17.95 0.27 -36.21
C TYR A 313 -19.22 -0.35 -36.79
N ARG A 314 -20.21 -0.70 -35.96
CA ARG A 314 -21.42 -1.41 -36.41
C ARG A 314 -22.48 -0.47 -36.96
N TYR A 315 -22.53 0.77 -36.48
CA TYR A 315 -23.54 1.75 -36.88
C TYR A 315 -22.95 2.94 -37.66
N ASN A 316 -21.81 2.74 -38.32
CA ASN A 316 -21.13 3.78 -39.10
C ASN A 316 -21.99 4.42 -40.21
N ARG A 317 -22.99 3.69 -40.74
CA ARG A 317 -23.96 4.18 -41.73
C ARG A 317 -25.30 4.60 -41.12
N ASN A 318 -25.46 4.51 -39.79
CA ASN A 318 -26.69 4.88 -39.10
C ASN A 318 -26.39 5.92 -37.99
N PRO A 319 -26.40 7.21 -38.34
CA PRO A 319 -26.07 8.30 -37.41
C PRO A 319 -26.95 8.33 -36.15
N TYR A 320 -28.22 7.96 -36.25
CA TYR A 320 -29.13 7.86 -35.09
C TYR A 320 -28.61 6.83 -34.07
N LYS A 321 -28.25 5.62 -34.53
CA LYS A 321 -27.73 4.56 -33.67
C LYS A 321 -26.32 4.87 -33.17
N LEU A 322 -25.51 5.59 -33.94
CA LEU A 322 -24.21 6.08 -33.50
C LEU A 322 -24.36 7.05 -32.32
N PHE A 323 -25.21 8.07 -32.47
CA PHE A 323 -25.44 9.05 -31.41
C PHE A 323 -26.03 8.39 -30.16
N LYS A 324 -26.99 7.48 -30.35
CA LYS A 324 -27.57 6.68 -29.25
C LYS A 324 -26.49 5.91 -28.49
N GLY A 325 -25.59 5.23 -29.20
CA GLY A 325 -24.56 4.40 -28.58
C GLY A 325 -23.57 5.24 -27.76
N VAL A 326 -23.13 6.39 -28.28
CA VAL A 326 -22.27 7.30 -27.53
C VAL A 326 -22.99 7.82 -26.28
N ALA A 327 -24.26 8.25 -26.41
CA ALA A 327 -25.04 8.75 -25.29
C ALA A 327 -25.26 7.68 -24.19
N GLN A 328 -25.67 6.47 -24.57
CA GLN A 328 -25.85 5.35 -23.64
C GLN A 328 -24.55 4.96 -22.93
N GLY A 329 -23.43 4.99 -23.65
CA GLY A 329 -22.13 4.73 -23.08
C GLY A 329 -21.73 5.80 -22.05
N ALA A 330 -21.91 7.08 -22.37
CA ALA A 330 -21.62 8.18 -21.45
C ALA A 330 -22.48 8.12 -20.18
N THR A 331 -23.79 7.81 -20.32
CA THR A 331 -24.68 7.58 -19.16
C THR A 331 -24.17 6.47 -18.24
N ALA A 332 -23.66 5.37 -18.80
CA ALA A 332 -23.08 4.31 -17.99
C ALA A 332 -21.80 4.79 -17.28
N ASN A 333 -20.92 5.51 -17.99
CA ASN A 333 -19.64 5.94 -17.44
C ASN A 333 -19.76 6.96 -16.31
N GLU A 334 -20.82 7.76 -16.29
CA GLU A 334 -21.13 8.73 -15.24
C GLU A 334 -21.05 8.08 -13.83
N ALA A 335 -21.58 6.86 -13.71
CA ALA A 335 -21.54 6.10 -12.47
C ALA A 335 -20.11 5.75 -12.02
N SER A 336 -19.19 5.51 -12.94
CA SER A 336 -17.78 5.22 -12.62
C SER A 336 -17.12 6.40 -11.91
N TRP A 337 -17.23 7.60 -12.50
CA TRP A 337 -16.63 8.80 -11.94
C TRP A 337 -17.31 9.25 -10.65
N ALA A 338 -18.62 9.08 -10.53
CA ALA A 338 -19.34 9.30 -9.28
C ALA A 338 -18.80 8.41 -8.15
N ILE A 339 -18.63 7.11 -8.40
CA ILE A 339 -18.06 6.17 -7.42
C ILE A 339 -16.61 6.51 -7.10
N TRP A 340 -15.81 6.95 -8.08
CA TRP A 340 -14.45 7.42 -7.84
C TRP A 340 -14.41 8.59 -6.85
N MET A 341 -15.25 9.61 -7.07
CA MET A 341 -15.33 10.76 -6.19
C MET A 341 -15.81 10.36 -4.78
N LEU A 342 -16.85 9.54 -4.68
CA LEU A 342 -17.39 9.07 -3.40
C LEU A 342 -16.36 8.28 -2.59
N ASP A 343 -15.62 7.37 -3.23
CA ASP A 343 -14.56 6.60 -2.56
C ASP A 343 -13.42 7.51 -2.08
N THR A 344 -13.09 8.56 -2.86
CA THR A 344 -12.07 9.55 -2.48
C THR A 344 -12.49 10.31 -1.21
N VAL A 345 -13.73 10.80 -1.17
CA VAL A 345 -14.30 11.49 0.00
C VAL A 345 -14.38 10.53 1.19
N GLN A 346 -14.90 9.32 1.00
CA GLN A 346 -15.04 8.32 2.06
C GLN A 346 -13.70 7.97 2.69
N LYS A 347 -12.66 7.72 1.88
CA LYS A 347 -11.30 7.43 2.37
C LYS A 347 -10.73 8.60 3.16
N GLN A 348 -10.95 9.83 2.69
CA GLN A 348 -10.51 11.00 3.41
C GLN A 348 -11.20 11.14 4.76
N THR A 349 -12.53 11.07 4.80
CA THR A 349 -13.30 11.18 6.06
C THR A 349 -12.86 10.12 7.06
N ARG A 350 -12.63 8.87 6.61
CA ARG A 350 -12.10 7.81 7.48
C ARG A 350 -10.71 8.15 8.02
N ASN A 351 -9.82 8.68 7.19
CA ASN A 351 -8.48 9.08 7.61
C ASN A 351 -8.52 10.25 8.59
N GLU A 352 -9.39 11.23 8.40
CA GLU A 352 -9.57 12.34 9.33
C GLU A 352 -10.13 11.88 10.67
N ILE A 353 -11.15 11.01 10.67
CA ILE A 353 -11.67 10.40 11.90
C ILE A 353 -10.60 9.59 12.61
N LYS A 354 -9.79 8.82 11.87
CA LYS A 354 -8.68 8.06 12.42
C LYS A 354 -7.64 8.99 13.06
N ASN A 355 -7.17 10.00 12.33
CA ASN A 355 -6.21 10.97 12.84
C ASN A 355 -6.76 11.71 14.06
N TYR A 356 -8.03 12.12 14.04
CA TYR A 356 -8.68 12.75 15.19
C TYR A 356 -8.66 11.83 16.42
N LYS A 357 -9.05 10.56 16.25
CA LYS A 357 -9.01 9.56 17.33
C LYS A 357 -7.60 9.31 17.85
N GLU A 358 -6.60 9.28 16.97
CA GLU A 358 -5.19 9.09 17.36
C GLU A 358 -4.65 10.30 18.12
N THR A 359 -4.94 11.53 17.66
CA THR A 359 -4.53 12.77 18.34
C THR A 359 -5.21 12.96 19.70
N HIS A 360 -6.41 12.41 19.88
CA HIS A 360 -7.17 12.48 21.15
C HIS A 360 -7.14 11.15 21.93
N ALA A 361 -6.32 10.18 21.52
CA ALA A 361 -6.14 8.96 22.26
C ALA A 361 -5.34 9.25 23.53
N THR A 362 -5.89 8.87 24.68
CA THR A 362 -5.18 8.90 25.97
C THR A 362 -4.10 7.82 26.08
N VAL A 363 -4.11 6.83 25.18
CA VAL A 363 -3.12 5.76 25.10
C VAL A 363 -2.03 6.16 24.12
N GLN A 364 -0.81 6.34 24.63
CA GLN A 364 0.34 6.67 23.82
C GLN A 364 0.68 5.54 22.83
N PRO A 365 1.05 5.86 21.57
CA PRO A 365 1.55 4.86 20.64
C PRO A 365 2.75 4.11 21.24
N ALA A 366 2.81 2.79 21.05
CA ALA A 366 3.87 1.93 21.57
C ALA A 366 5.30 2.40 21.18
N PHE A 367 5.44 3.23 20.14
CA PHE A 367 6.71 3.75 19.62
C PHE A 367 6.76 5.28 19.49
N SER A 368 6.02 6.01 20.31
CA SER A 368 6.20 7.47 20.38
C SER A 368 7.51 7.81 21.10
N LYS A 369 8.11 8.96 20.76
CA LYS A 369 9.26 9.52 21.50
C LYS A 369 8.93 9.83 22.97
N THR A 370 7.65 9.82 23.31
CA THR A 370 7.11 10.09 24.64
C THR A 370 6.70 8.81 25.36
N ASN A 371 6.93 7.63 24.77
CA ASN A 371 6.63 6.35 25.40
C ASN A 371 7.62 6.10 26.55
N GLU A 372 7.11 6.08 27.77
CA GLU A 372 7.92 5.94 28.98
C GLU A 372 8.79 4.67 28.98
N ASN A 373 8.33 3.58 28.37
CA ASN A 373 9.09 2.33 28.29
C ASN A 373 10.32 2.47 27.39
N ILE A 374 10.20 3.20 26.28
CA ILE A 374 11.32 3.47 25.37
C ILE A 374 12.31 4.43 26.03
N VAL A 375 11.82 5.52 26.63
CA VAL A 375 12.66 6.49 27.35
C VAL A 375 13.43 5.80 28.49
N LYS A 376 12.78 4.91 29.24
CA LYS A 376 13.44 4.11 30.28
C LYS A 376 14.53 3.20 29.71
N LEU A 377 14.26 2.49 28.62
CA LEU A 377 15.25 1.65 27.94
C LEU A 377 16.45 2.47 27.46
N GLU A 378 16.23 3.60 26.78
CA GLU A 378 17.31 4.48 26.29
C GLU A 378 18.16 5.01 27.45
N SER A 379 17.52 5.38 28.56
CA SER A 379 18.22 5.83 29.76
C SER A 379 19.03 4.72 30.44
N SER A 380 18.62 3.45 30.30
CA SER A 380 19.34 2.29 30.85
C SER A 380 20.55 1.87 30.00
N ILE A 381 20.56 2.20 28.71
CA ILE A 381 21.66 1.90 27.76
C ILE A 381 22.73 3.01 27.77
N SER A 382 22.35 4.23 28.15
CA SER A 382 23.23 5.41 28.15
C SER A 382 24.05 5.59 29.44
N ARG A 383 24.02 4.61 30.35
CA ARG A 383 24.85 4.51 31.56
C ARG A 383 25.81 3.34 31.41
#